data_AF-A0A821CR28-F1
#
_entry.id   AF-A0A821CR28-F1
#
_cell.length_a   1.000
_cell.length_b   1.000
_cell.length_c   1.000
_cell.angle_alpha   90.00
_cell.angle_beta   90.00
_cell.angle_gamma   90.00
#
_symmetry.space_group_name_H-M   'P 1'
#
loop_
_entity.id
_entity.type
_entity.pdbx_description
1 polymer ?
#
loop_
_entity_poly.entity_id
_entity_poly.type
_entity_poly.pdbx_seq_one_letter_code
_entity_poly.pdbx_strand_id
1 'polypeptide(L)'
;LIPRNNPIFKQYSDHLLDYLNQSYFTPLSYKDQLISREQAQILGSIRRIIQNMNLIIRVTDKGNNFGIGSANDFEKKAQKFFSDTNAFIELSSNPFNEILDKVIQLLNTLRGKIFIRKWQYEQMMPDRTNCELAHLYFNPKTHKDGIPVRPIESTIHASTTKISKFLDKILRPIFDDKCKDTTIIDGASLITELSKYNKKGLLKPTTLFCTFDIWNLYTMLPQEETLDILMKFLHAH
;
A
#
# COMPACT_ATOMS: atom_id res chain seq x y z
N LEU A 1 -34.92 -13.74 -5.36
CA LEU A 1 -34.90 -14.96 -4.52
C LEU A 1 -35.00 -16.17 -5.45
N ILE A 2 -33.91 -16.88 -5.68
CA ILE A 2 -33.91 -18.08 -6.53
C ILE A 2 -34.67 -19.18 -5.79
N PRO A 3 -35.68 -19.84 -6.40
CA PRO A 3 -36.49 -20.83 -5.71
C PRO A 3 -35.63 -22.05 -5.35
N ARG A 4 -35.40 -22.25 -4.04
CA ARG A 4 -34.59 -23.35 -3.46
C ARG A 4 -35.06 -24.75 -3.86
N ASN A 5 -36.28 -24.88 -4.38
CA ASN A 5 -36.90 -26.15 -4.78
C ASN A 5 -36.99 -26.34 -6.29
N ASN A 6 -36.29 -25.53 -7.10
CA ASN A 6 -36.29 -25.75 -8.54
C ASN A 6 -35.43 -27.00 -8.87
N PRO A 7 -36.02 -28.06 -9.43
CA PRO A 7 -35.35 -29.34 -9.67
C PRO A 7 -34.14 -29.20 -10.59
N ILE A 8 -34.14 -28.22 -11.49
CA ILE A 8 -33.01 -27.92 -12.39
C ILE A 8 -31.80 -27.44 -11.58
N PHE A 9 -32.00 -26.55 -10.60
CA PHE A 9 -30.92 -26.06 -9.75
C PHE A 9 -30.34 -27.16 -8.85
N LYS A 10 -31.20 -28.05 -8.33
CA LYS A 10 -30.75 -29.20 -7.56
C LYS A 10 -29.89 -30.13 -8.41
N GLN A 11 -30.34 -30.45 -9.63
CA GLN A 11 -29.57 -31.24 -10.58
C GLN A 11 -28.20 -30.61 -10.89
N TYR A 12 -28.15 -29.32 -11.25
CA TYR A 12 -26.85 -28.67 -11.52
C TYR A 12 -25.96 -28.63 -10.26
N SER A 13 -26.53 -28.41 -9.08
CA SER A 13 -25.79 -28.44 -7.82
C SER A 13 -25.18 -29.82 -7.55
N ASP A 14 -25.95 -30.89 -7.77
CA ASP A 14 -25.51 -32.27 -7.58
C ASP A 14 -24.39 -32.62 -8.58
N HIS A 15 -24.53 -32.23 -9.86
CA HIS A 15 -23.48 -32.39 -10.86
C HIS A 15 -22.19 -31.62 -10.52
N LEU A 16 -22.32 -30.41 -9.96
CA LEU A 16 -21.16 -29.60 -9.53
C LEU A 16 -20.47 -30.23 -8.32
N LEU A 17 -21.25 -30.77 -7.38
CA LEU A 17 -20.74 -31.51 -6.23
C LEU A 17 -20.01 -32.78 -6.66
N ASP A 18 -20.56 -33.53 -7.63
CA ASP A 18 -19.91 -34.71 -8.21
C ASP A 18 -18.63 -34.36 -8.94
N TYR A 19 -18.62 -33.29 -9.73
CA TYR A 19 -17.41 -32.82 -10.42
C TYR A 19 -16.35 -32.34 -9.42
N LEU A 20 -16.73 -31.62 -8.37
CA LEU A 20 -15.83 -31.21 -7.29
C LEU A 20 -15.27 -32.43 -6.55
N ASN A 21 -16.11 -33.38 -6.17
CA ASN A 21 -15.68 -34.61 -5.52
C ASN A 21 -14.72 -35.40 -6.42
N GLN A 22 -15.02 -35.55 -7.70
CA GLN A 22 -14.10 -36.16 -8.65
C GLN A 22 -12.79 -35.37 -8.73
N SER A 23 -12.81 -34.05 -8.87
CA SER A 23 -11.60 -33.24 -8.99
C SER A 23 -10.73 -33.25 -7.72
N TYR A 24 -11.33 -33.27 -6.53
CA TYR A 24 -10.62 -33.23 -5.24
C TYR A 24 -10.19 -34.60 -4.74
N PHE A 25 -10.96 -35.66 -5.00
CA PHE A 25 -10.67 -37.01 -4.52
C PHE A 25 -10.01 -37.90 -5.58
N THR A 26 -9.91 -37.45 -6.84
CA THR A 26 -9.07 -38.14 -7.84
C THR A 26 -7.60 -37.99 -7.43
N PRO A 27 -6.87 -39.10 -7.22
CA PRO A 27 -5.45 -39.04 -6.91
C PRO A 27 -4.71 -38.31 -8.04
N LEU A 28 -3.75 -37.45 -7.67
CA LEU A 28 -2.83 -36.84 -8.64
C LEU A 28 -2.24 -37.93 -9.54
N SER A 29 -2.11 -37.66 -10.84
CA SER A 29 -1.48 -38.60 -11.75
C SER A 29 -0.05 -38.90 -11.27
N TYR A 30 0.49 -40.08 -11.59
CA TYR A 30 1.87 -40.43 -11.22
C TYR A 30 2.89 -39.37 -11.69
N LYS A 31 2.66 -38.78 -12.87
CA LYS A 31 3.45 -37.68 -13.41
C LYS A 31 3.38 -36.43 -12.52
N ASP A 32 2.18 -36.03 -12.10
CA ASP A 32 2.00 -34.84 -11.25
C ASP A 32 2.58 -35.06 -9.85
N GLN A 33 2.51 -36.29 -9.32
CA GLN A 33 3.16 -36.65 -8.06
C GLN A 33 4.69 -36.54 -8.16
N LEU A 34 5.29 -36.99 -9.26
CA LEU A 34 6.73 -36.83 -9.51
C LEU A 34 7.12 -35.35 -9.60
N ILE A 35 6.39 -34.56 -10.38
CA ILE A 35 6.62 -33.11 -10.51
C ILE A 35 6.51 -32.42 -9.15
N SER A 36 5.49 -32.75 -8.36
CA SER A 36 5.30 -32.19 -7.02
C SER A 36 6.46 -32.52 -6.08
N ARG A 37 6.96 -33.76 -6.11
CA ARG A 37 8.14 -34.17 -5.33
C ARG A 37 9.40 -33.43 -5.76
N GLU A 38 9.63 -33.30 -7.05
CA GLU A 38 10.77 -32.56 -7.61
C GLU A 38 10.70 -31.07 -7.23
N GLN A 39 9.54 -30.44 -7.37
CA GLN A 39 9.31 -29.06 -6.94
C GLN A 39 9.56 -28.89 -5.43
N ALA A 40 9.09 -29.82 -4.60
CA ALA A 40 9.34 -29.78 -3.16
C ALA A 40 10.85 -29.88 -2.84
N GLN A 41 11.60 -30.72 -3.56
CA GLN A 41 13.05 -30.84 -3.41
C GLN A 41 13.79 -29.57 -3.85
N ILE A 42 13.38 -28.97 -4.97
CA ILE A 42 13.92 -27.69 -5.48
C ILE A 42 13.64 -26.58 -4.46
N LEU A 43 12.40 -26.44 -3.99
CA LEU A 43 12.03 -25.44 -2.98
C LEU A 43 12.80 -25.65 -1.67
N GLY A 44 12.97 -26.89 -1.23
CA GLY A 44 13.79 -27.22 -0.06
C GLY A 44 15.26 -26.82 -0.24
N SER A 45 15.81 -27.01 -1.44
CA SER A 45 17.18 -26.62 -1.78
C SER A 45 17.34 -25.10 -1.85
N ILE A 46 16.40 -24.39 -2.47
CA ILE A 46 16.38 -22.92 -2.52
C ILE A 46 16.31 -22.33 -1.11
N ARG A 47 15.41 -22.82 -0.26
CA ARG A 47 15.29 -22.36 1.14
C ARG A 47 16.60 -22.53 1.91
N ARG A 48 17.28 -23.67 1.72
CA ARG A 48 18.58 -23.94 2.34
C ARG A 48 19.65 -22.98 1.86
N ILE A 49 19.71 -22.68 0.56
CA ILE A 49 20.64 -21.69 0.00
C ILE A 49 20.38 -20.30 0.59
N ILE A 50 19.12 -19.87 0.62
CA ILE A 50 18.71 -18.58 1.20
C ILE A 50 19.17 -18.47 2.66
N GLN A 51 18.94 -19.50 3.46
CA GLN A 51 19.35 -19.54 4.86
C GLN A 51 20.88 -19.55 5.02
N ASN A 52 21.56 -20.48 4.33
CA ASN A 52 23.02 -20.67 4.45
C ASN A 52 23.81 -19.44 3.99
N MET A 53 23.35 -18.78 2.93
CA MET A 53 24.00 -17.58 2.38
C MET A 53 23.47 -16.28 3.00
N ASN A 54 22.56 -16.38 3.98
CA ASN A 54 21.91 -15.23 4.62
C ASN A 54 21.36 -14.23 3.59
N LEU A 55 20.56 -14.74 2.65
CA LEU A 55 19.96 -13.97 1.56
C LEU A 55 18.55 -13.50 1.95
N ILE A 56 18.15 -12.37 1.41
CA ILE A 56 16.79 -11.83 1.50
C ILE A 56 16.22 -11.73 0.08
N ILE A 57 14.94 -12.11 -0.04
CA ILE A 57 14.14 -11.87 -1.23
C ILE A 57 13.14 -10.75 -0.92
N ARG A 58 13.13 -9.69 -1.74
CA ARG A 58 12.18 -8.57 -1.63
C ARG A 58 11.58 -8.23 -2.98
N VAL A 59 10.35 -7.71 -2.97
CA VAL A 59 9.77 -7.07 -4.15
C VAL A 59 10.57 -5.81 -4.45
N THR A 60 10.87 -5.59 -5.74
CA THR A 60 11.60 -4.40 -6.17
C THR A 60 10.72 -3.15 -6.13
N ASP A 61 11.35 -2.00 -5.93
CA ASP A 61 10.68 -0.70 -5.88
C ASP A 61 9.91 -0.34 -7.16
N LYS A 62 10.44 -0.75 -8.31
CA LYS A 62 9.81 -0.58 -9.62
C LYS A 62 9.82 -1.91 -10.37
N GLY A 63 8.69 -2.22 -11.00
CA GLY A 63 8.48 -3.49 -11.70
C GLY A 63 8.00 -4.60 -10.78
N ASN A 64 7.28 -5.57 -11.35
CA ASN A 64 6.76 -6.75 -10.64
C ASN A 64 7.82 -7.85 -10.53
N ASN A 65 9.01 -7.48 -10.07
CA ASN A 65 10.17 -8.38 -9.96
C ASN A 65 10.60 -8.58 -8.51
N PHE A 66 11.43 -9.59 -8.29
CA PHE A 66 12.07 -9.86 -7.01
C PHE A 66 13.55 -9.52 -7.08
N GLY A 67 14.04 -8.81 -6.06
CA GLY A 67 15.46 -8.62 -5.79
C GLY A 67 15.94 -9.66 -4.79
N ILE A 68 17.06 -10.30 -5.08
CA ILE A 68 17.76 -11.21 -4.16
C ILE A 68 19.09 -10.56 -3.79
N GLY A 69 19.40 -10.48 -2.50
CA GLY A 69 20.64 -9.91 -2.00
C GLY A 69 20.99 -10.41 -0.61
N SER A 70 22.19 -10.09 -0.13
CA SER A 70 22.60 -10.43 1.24
C SER A 70 21.80 -9.62 2.26
N ALA A 71 21.37 -10.26 3.35
CA ALA A 71 20.72 -9.61 4.47
C ALA A 71 21.59 -8.51 5.08
N ASN A 72 22.89 -8.75 5.20
CA ASN A 72 23.84 -7.81 5.78
C ASN A 72 24.00 -6.55 4.92
N ASP A 73 24.06 -6.68 3.59
CA ASP A 73 24.10 -5.52 2.68
C ASP A 73 22.81 -4.69 2.80
N PHE A 74 21.68 -5.38 2.87
CA PHE A 74 20.38 -4.75 3.02
C PHE A 74 20.25 -3.99 4.34
N GLU A 75 20.68 -4.57 5.45
CA GLU A 75 20.70 -3.93 6.77
C GLU A 75 21.61 -2.71 6.79
N LYS A 76 22.82 -2.80 6.23
CA LYS A 76 23.72 -1.65 6.08
C LYS A 76 23.09 -0.51 5.28
N LYS A 77 22.36 -0.83 4.21
CA LYS A 77 21.64 0.17 3.40
C LYS A 77 20.49 0.82 4.18
N ALA A 78 19.77 0.06 5.00
CA ALA A 78 18.72 0.59 5.87
C ALA A 78 19.32 1.52 6.95
N GLN A 79 20.39 1.10 7.62
CA GLN A 79 21.10 1.91 8.61
C GLN A 79 21.64 3.20 8.00
N LYS A 80 22.26 3.11 6.82
CA LYS A 80 22.71 4.29 6.07
C LYS A 80 21.56 5.24 5.74
N PHE A 81 20.40 4.70 5.36
CA PHE A 81 19.23 5.53 5.08
C PHE A 81 18.77 6.30 6.33
N PHE A 82 18.78 5.67 7.51
CA PHE A 82 18.47 6.35 8.77
C PHE A 82 19.47 7.46 9.10
N SER A 83 20.77 7.19 8.98
CA SER A 83 21.81 8.19 9.26
C SER A 83 21.80 9.38 8.28
N ASP A 84 21.51 9.12 7.00
CA ASP A 84 21.58 10.15 5.97
C ASP A 84 20.37 11.10 6.02
N THR A 85 19.22 10.65 6.53
CA THR A 85 17.96 11.42 6.49
C THR A 85 17.59 12.09 7.80
N ASN A 86 18.07 11.61 8.94
CA ASN A 86 17.61 12.03 10.28
C ASN A 86 16.08 12.06 10.44
N ALA A 87 15.36 11.31 9.58
CA ALA A 87 13.89 11.33 9.52
C ALA A 87 13.23 10.42 10.57
N PHE A 88 14.03 9.60 11.27
CA PHE A 88 13.56 8.60 12.21
C PHE A 88 14.30 8.75 13.53
N ILE A 89 13.56 8.55 14.62
CA ILE A 89 14.12 8.47 15.97
C ILE A 89 13.84 7.07 16.53
N GLU A 90 14.82 6.52 17.22
CA GLU A 90 14.64 5.28 17.95
C GLU A 90 13.83 5.56 19.22
N LEU A 91 12.82 4.73 19.47
CA LEU A 91 11.99 4.81 20.67
C LEU A 91 12.47 3.80 21.72
N SER A 92 12.47 4.20 22.99
CA SER A 92 12.86 3.34 24.11
C SER A 92 11.86 2.23 24.43
N SER A 93 10.63 2.32 23.90
CA SER A 93 9.55 1.38 24.18
C SER A 93 8.55 1.31 23.03
N ASN A 94 7.83 0.19 22.93
CA ASN A 94 6.77 0.00 21.93
C ASN A 94 5.57 0.95 22.22
N PRO A 95 5.25 1.89 21.31
CA PRO A 95 4.19 2.89 21.53
C PRO A 95 2.78 2.40 21.18
N PHE A 96 2.61 1.13 20.78
CA PHE A 96 1.35 0.62 20.23
C PHE A 96 0.12 0.89 21.10
N ASN A 97 0.17 0.51 22.38
CA ASN A 97 -0.96 0.68 23.29
C ASN A 97 -1.30 2.15 23.51
N GLU A 98 -0.27 3.00 23.64
CA GLU A 98 -0.46 4.45 23.82
C GLU A 98 -1.16 5.08 22.61
N ILE A 99 -0.72 4.74 21.39
CA ILE A 99 -1.32 5.24 20.16
C ILE A 99 -2.75 4.74 20.02
N LEU A 100 -2.99 3.45 20.27
CA LEU A 100 -4.32 2.85 20.23
C LEU A 100 -5.29 3.52 21.20
N ASP A 101 -4.87 3.73 22.45
CA ASP A 101 -5.70 4.38 23.45
C ASP A 101 -5.97 5.85 23.11
N LYS A 102 -4.98 6.59 22.58
CA LYS A 102 -5.18 7.96 22.06
C LYS A 102 -6.24 8.02 20.96
N VAL A 103 -6.19 7.10 19.99
CA VAL A 103 -7.18 7.03 18.90
C VAL A 103 -8.58 6.76 19.47
N ILE A 104 -8.70 5.81 20.39
CA ILE A 104 -9.99 5.47 21.00
C ILE A 104 -10.55 6.63 21.83
N GLN A 105 -9.70 7.28 22.62
CA GLN A 105 -10.07 8.47 23.40
C GLN A 105 -10.53 9.61 22.51
N LEU A 106 -9.85 9.86 21.39
CA LEU A 106 -10.25 10.86 20.39
C LEU A 106 -11.66 10.56 19.86
N LEU A 107 -11.90 9.33 19.38
CA LEU A 107 -13.19 8.95 18.81
C LEU A 107 -14.32 9.00 19.85
N ASN A 108 -14.06 8.56 21.09
CA ASN A 108 -15.01 8.66 22.20
C ASN A 108 -15.35 10.13 22.50
N THR A 109 -14.35 11.00 22.52
CA THR A 109 -14.52 12.44 22.76
C THR A 109 -15.35 13.09 21.65
N LEU A 110 -15.03 12.82 20.39
CA LEU A 110 -15.76 13.35 19.23
C LEU A 110 -17.22 12.86 19.23
N ARG A 111 -17.46 11.60 19.61
CA ARG A 111 -18.81 11.05 19.70
C ARG A 111 -19.60 11.64 20.86
N GLY A 112 -18.98 11.77 22.03
CA GLY A 112 -19.59 12.35 23.24
C GLY A 112 -19.97 13.82 23.05
N LYS A 113 -19.16 14.59 22.31
CA LYS A 113 -19.45 15.98 21.93
C LYS A 113 -20.36 16.11 20.70
N ILE A 114 -20.85 14.99 20.14
CA ILE A 114 -21.75 14.97 18.98
C ILE A 114 -21.12 15.60 17.71
N PHE A 115 -19.79 15.62 17.61
CA PHE A 115 -19.11 16.06 16.38
C PHE A 115 -19.18 15.01 15.26
N ILE A 116 -19.37 13.74 15.63
CA ILE A 116 -19.51 12.63 14.68
C ILE A 116 -20.77 11.80 14.96
N ARG A 117 -21.37 11.30 13.87
CA ARG A 117 -22.52 10.37 13.89
C ARG A 117 -22.06 8.97 14.30
N LYS A 118 -23.01 8.15 14.76
CA LYS A 118 -22.77 6.75 15.19
C LYS A 118 -22.04 5.94 14.11
N TRP A 119 -22.50 6.02 12.86
CA TRP A 119 -21.89 5.27 11.76
C TRP A 119 -20.45 5.71 11.46
N GLN A 120 -20.11 7.00 11.63
CA GLN A 120 -18.75 7.51 11.43
C GLN A 120 -17.82 6.98 12.54
N TYR A 121 -18.32 7.01 13.78
CA TYR A 121 -17.62 6.44 14.93
C TYR A 121 -17.36 4.93 14.74
N GLU A 122 -18.38 4.15 14.39
CA GLU A 122 -18.26 2.71 14.15
C GLU A 122 -17.32 2.40 12.97
N GLN A 123 -17.37 3.20 11.90
CA GLN A 123 -16.50 3.05 10.75
C GLN A 123 -15.03 3.33 11.09
N MET A 124 -14.75 4.33 11.94
CA MET A 124 -13.39 4.74 12.30
C MET A 124 -12.80 3.97 13.46
N MET A 125 -13.63 3.33 14.30
CA MET A 125 -13.17 2.64 15.50
C MET A 125 -12.18 1.50 15.15
N PRO A 126 -10.94 1.54 15.66
CA PRO A 126 -9.99 0.44 15.47
C PRO A 126 -10.49 -0.85 16.12
N ASP A 127 -10.18 -2.00 15.51
CA ASP A 127 -10.43 -3.30 16.12
C ASP A 127 -9.24 -3.67 16.99
N ARG A 128 -9.42 -3.68 18.31
CA ARG A 128 -8.34 -3.96 19.27
C ARG A 128 -7.68 -5.33 19.05
N THR A 129 -8.40 -6.31 18.50
CA THR A 129 -7.86 -7.67 18.30
C THR A 129 -7.02 -7.80 17.04
N ASN A 130 -7.21 -6.89 16.07
CA ASN A 130 -6.59 -6.94 14.74
C ASN A 130 -5.70 -5.72 14.45
N CYS A 131 -5.51 -4.82 15.40
CA CYS A 131 -4.60 -3.68 15.25
C CYS A 131 -3.17 -4.07 15.61
N GLU A 132 -2.21 -3.48 14.90
CA GLU A 132 -0.78 -3.61 15.14
C GLU A 132 -0.07 -2.27 14.92
N LEU A 133 1.19 -2.18 15.35
CA LEU A 133 2.04 -1.05 15.05
C LEU A 133 2.36 -1.03 13.55
N ALA A 134 2.56 0.15 12.98
CA ALA A 134 3.02 0.28 11.61
C ALA A 134 4.38 -0.42 11.42
N HIS A 135 4.53 -1.14 10.30
CA HIS A 135 5.74 -1.89 9.98
C HIS A 135 6.57 -1.12 8.97
N LEU A 136 7.80 -0.77 9.35
CA LEU A 136 8.77 -0.21 8.41
C LEU A 136 9.57 -1.34 7.76
N TYR A 137 9.58 -1.36 6.44
CA TYR A 137 10.46 -2.22 5.66
C TYR A 137 11.04 -1.45 4.48
N PHE A 138 11.93 -2.10 3.73
CA PHE A 138 12.66 -1.47 2.65
C PHE A 138 12.49 -2.26 1.35
N ASN A 139 12.36 -1.56 0.22
CA ASN A 139 12.35 -2.18 -1.10
C ASN A 139 13.61 -1.76 -1.90
N PRO A 140 14.32 -2.70 -2.56
CA PRO A 140 15.48 -2.37 -3.37
C PRO A 140 15.10 -1.63 -4.66
N LYS A 141 15.80 -0.53 -4.95
CA LYS A 141 15.70 0.22 -6.21
C LYS A 141 16.70 -0.34 -7.22
N THR A 142 16.40 -1.52 -7.76
CA THR A 142 17.27 -2.25 -8.72
C THR A 142 17.55 -1.50 -10.02
N HIS A 143 16.78 -0.46 -10.32
CA HIS A 143 16.96 0.43 -11.48
C HIS A 143 17.93 1.59 -11.22
N LYS A 144 18.59 1.63 -10.07
CA LYS A 144 19.58 2.67 -9.70
C LYS A 144 20.92 2.03 -9.32
N ASP A 145 22.00 2.73 -9.62
CA ASP A 145 23.35 2.30 -9.27
C ASP A 145 23.51 2.10 -7.75
N GLY A 146 24.22 1.04 -7.37
CA GLY A 146 24.39 0.65 -5.97
C GLY A 146 23.15 0.03 -5.31
N ILE A 147 22.01 -0.04 -6.02
CA ILE A 147 20.74 -0.62 -5.56
C ILE A 147 20.36 -0.06 -4.16
N PRO A 148 20.11 1.26 -4.05
CA PRO A 148 19.67 1.87 -2.80
C PRO A 148 18.28 1.35 -2.41
N VAL A 149 17.88 1.61 -1.17
CA VAL A 149 16.58 1.17 -0.65
C VAL A 149 15.54 2.31 -0.65
N ARG A 150 14.25 1.96 -0.75
CA ARG A 150 13.12 2.86 -0.42
C ARG A 150 12.49 2.40 0.88
N PRO A 151 12.37 3.26 1.92
CA PRO A 151 11.54 2.94 3.08
C PRO A 151 10.07 2.86 2.67
N ILE A 152 9.36 1.86 3.20
CA ILE A 152 7.91 1.70 3.06
C ILE A 152 7.36 1.45 4.46
N GLU A 153 6.45 2.32 4.87
CA GLU A 153 5.68 2.14 6.10
C GLU A 153 4.34 1.47 5.74
N SER A 154 4.13 0.23 6.21
CA SER A 154 2.84 -0.42 6.11
C SER A 154 1.99 -0.08 7.32
N THR A 155 0.89 0.62 7.07
CA THR A 155 -0.10 1.00 8.08
C THR A 155 -1.41 0.21 7.91
N ILE A 156 -1.45 -0.89 7.13
CA ILE A 156 -2.70 -1.59 6.78
C ILE A 156 -3.57 -1.91 8.01
N HIS A 157 -2.93 -2.28 9.12
CA HIS A 157 -3.56 -2.65 10.38
C HIS A 157 -3.28 -1.66 11.53
N ALA A 158 -2.77 -0.46 11.22
CA ALA A 158 -2.55 0.58 12.22
C ALA A 158 -3.87 1.14 12.76
N SER A 159 -3.87 1.56 14.03
CA SER A 159 -5.06 2.12 14.70
C SER A 159 -5.59 3.39 14.05
N THR A 160 -4.74 4.15 13.34
CA THR A 160 -5.09 5.39 12.65
C THR A 160 -5.68 5.17 11.25
N THR A 161 -5.55 3.98 10.67
CA THR A 161 -5.85 3.75 9.24
C THR A 161 -7.29 3.98 8.85
N LYS A 162 -8.23 3.61 9.74
CA LYS A 162 -9.66 3.85 9.48
C LYS A 162 -10.00 5.35 9.54
N ILE A 163 -9.35 6.11 10.42
CA ILE A 163 -9.46 7.58 10.47
C ILE A 163 -8.89 8.18 9.19
N SER A 164 -7.68 7.79 8.78
CA SER A 164 -7.05 8.30 7.56
C SER A 164 -7.90 8.04 6.31
N LYS A 165 -8.49 6.83 6.18
CA LYS A 165 -9.42 6.50 5.09
C LYS A 165 -10.69 7.35 5.11
N PHE A 166 -11.23 7.61 6.30
CA PHE A 166 -12.40 8.46 6.46
C PHE A 166 -12.09 9.92 6.06
N LEU A 167 -10.95 10.45 6.52
CA LEU A 167 -10.47 11.78 6.16
C LEU A 167 -10.20 11.91 4.66
N ASP A 168 -9.51 10.97 4.05
CA ASP A 168 -9.28 10.97 2.60
C ASP A 168 -10.60 11.03 1.83
N LYS A 169 -11.60 10.25 2.23
CA LYS A 169 -12.92 10.26 1.58
C LYS A 169 -13.60 11.64 1.59
N ILE A 170 -13.46 12.41 2.67
CA ILE A 170 -14.11 13.72 2.80
C ILE A 170 -13.24 14.86 2.25
N LEU A 171 -11.91 14.72 2.29
CA LEU A 171 -10.97 15.75 1.85
C LEU A 171 -10.65 15.67 0.36
N ARG A 172 -10.67 14.46 -0.23
CA ARG A 172 -10.31 14.21 -1.63
C ARG A 172 -11.08 15.10 -2.61
N PRO A 173 -12.42 15.25 -2.54
CA PRO A 173 -13.15 16.10 -3.48
C PRO A 173 -12.74 17.58 -3.40
N ILE A 174 -12.46 18.07 -2.18
CA ILE A 174 -12.03 19.45 -1.94
C ILE A 174 -10.64 19.67 -2.53
N PHE A 175 -9.73 18.72 -2.29
CA PHE A 175 -8.39 18.75 -2.86
C PHE A 175 -8.41 18.72 -4.39
N ASP A 176 -9.19 17.81 -4.97
CA ASP A 176 -9.27 17.63 -6.43
C ASP A 176 -9.84 18.89 -7.11
N ASP A 177 -10.86 19.55 -6.53
CA ASP A 177 -11.37 20.81 -7.07
C ASP A 177 -10.34 21.94 -7.02
N LYS A 178 -9.59 22.07 -5.93
CA LYS A 178 -8.55 23.11 -5.78
C LYS A 178 -7.35 22.88 -6.68
N CYS A 179 -6.99 21.62 -6.93
CA CYS A 179 -5.75 21.26 -7.63
C CYS A 179 -5.96 20.92 -9.11
N LYS A 180 -7.19 20.91 -9.62
CA LYS A 180 -7.50 20.49 -11.01
C LYS A 180 -6.73 21.25 -12.09
N ASP A 181 -6.40 22.51 -11.85
CA ASP A 181 -5.72 23.38 -12.83
C ASP A 181 -4.19 23.22 -12.78
N THR A 182 -3.64 22.63 -11.72
CA THR A 182 -2.19 22.52 -11.47
C THR A 182 -1.68 21.09 -11.45
N THR A 183 -2.57 20.10 -11.37
CA THR A 183 -2.22 18.69 -11.17
C THR A 183 -2.67 17.84 -12.34
N ILE A 184 -1.76 17.03 -12.87
CA ILE A 184 -2.06 16.01 -13.88
C ILE A 184 -2.00 14.65 -13.20
N ILE A 185 -3.10 13.90 -13.28
CA ILE A 185 -3.29 12.65 -12.51
C ILE A 185 -2.68 11.42 -13.16
N ASP A 186 -2.57 11.40 -14.50
CA ASP A 186 -2.02 10.26 -15.25
C ASP A 186 -1.49 10.66 -16.64
N GLY A 187 -0.90 9.68 -17.35
CA GLY A 187 -0.33 9.88 -18.68
C GLY A 187 -1.37 10.20 -19.75
N ALA A 188 -2.59 9.68 -19.65
CA ALA A 188 -3.65 9.97 -20.62
C ALA A 188 -4.13 11.43 -20.51
N SER A 189 -4.23 11.93 -19.27
CA SER A 189 -4.54 13.31 -18.94
C SER A 189 -3.44 14.24 -19.42
N LEU A 190 -2.17 13.85 -19.25
CA LEU A 190 -1.02 14.61 -19.77
C LEU A 190 -1.11 14.78 -21.30
N ILE A 191 -1.32 13.69 -22.04
CA ILE A 191 -1.43 13.73 -23.51
C ILE A 191 -2.61 14.61 -23.94
N THR A 192 -3.73 14.53 -23.21
CA THR A 192 -4.92 15.35 -23.46
C THR A 192 -4.61 16.85 -23.27
N GLU A 193 -3.95 17.22 -22.18
CA GLU A 193 -3.57 18.61 -21.93
C GLU A 193 -2.53 19.14 -22.92
N LEU A 194 -1.52 18.33 -23.27
CA LEU A 194 -0.53 18.69 -24.29
C LEU A 194 -1.19 18.88 -25.67
N SER A 195 -2.19 18.06 -26.00
CA SER A 195 -2.96 18.21 -27.24
C SER A 195 -3.75 19.52 -27.27
N LYS A 196 -4.33 19.94 -26.13
CA LYS A 196 -4.99 21.26 -26.01
C LYS A 196 -3.98 22.39 -26.17
N TYR A 197 -2.81 22.29 -25.55
CA TYR A 197 -1.72 23.25 -25.71
C TYR A 197 -1.27 23.38 -27.17
N ASN A 198 -1.12 22.25 -27.86
CA ASN A 198 -0.76 22.21 -29.27
C ASN A 198 -1.83 22.85 -30.16
N LYS A 199 -3.11 22.53 -29.96
CA LYS A 199 -4.24 23.15 -30.69
C LYS A 199 -4.31 24.66 -30.51
N LYS A 200 -3.83 25.19 -29.37
CA LYS A 200 -3.72 26.63 -29.11
C LYS A 200 -2.45 27.27 -29.71
N GLY A 201 -1.61 26.51 -30.42
CA GLY A 201 -0.35 26.99 -30.99
C GLY A 201 0.73 27.31 -29.95
N LEU A 202 0.57 26.81 -28.71
CA LEU A 202 1.48 27.07 -27.60
C LEU A 202 2.64 26.06 -27.54
N LEU A 203 2.48 24.90 -28.17
CA LEU A 203 3.54 23.89 -28.30
C LEU A 203 4.35 24.16 -29.58
N LYS A 204 5.39 24.98 -29.45
CA LYS A 204 6.27 25.39 -30.55
C LYS A 204 7.52 24.49 -30.58
N PRO A 205 8.27 24.45 -31.70
CA PRO A 205 9.58 23.80 -31.73
C PRO A 205 10.58 24.35 -30.71
N THR A 206 10.37 25.59 -30.24
CA THR A 206 11.17 26.24 -29.19
C THR A 206 10.65 25.98 -27.77
N THR A 207 9.56 25.24 -27.60
CA THR A 207 9.01 24.93 -26.27
C THR A 207 9.93 23.95 -25.54
N LEU A 208 10.35 24.32 -24.34
CA LEU A 208 11.21 23.50 -23.49
C LEU A 208 10.37 22.72 -22.48
N PHE A 209 10.70 21.44 -22.32
CA PHE A 209 10.19 20.62 -21.24
C PHE A 209 11.21 20.60 -20.10
N CYS A 210 10.79 21.05 -18.92
CA CYS A 210 11.60 21.01 -17.71
C CYS A 210 11.03 19.94 -16.77
N THR A 211 11.90 19.10 -16.24
CA THR A 211 11.51 18.08 -15.25
C THR A 211 12.22 18.35 -13.93
N PHE A 212 11.48 18.23 -12.84
CA PHE A 212 11.98 18.37 -11.48
C PHE A 212 11.58 17.11 -10.71
N ASP A 213 12.50 16.54 -9.95
CA ASP A 213 12.23 15.40 -9.06
C ASP A 213 12.38 15.87 -7.61
N ILE A 214 11.36 15.62 -6.78
CA ILE A 214 11.40 15.96 -5.37
C ILE A 214 12.01 14.79 -4.61
N TRP A 215 13.12 15.04 -3.94
CA TRP A 215 13.79 14.02 -3.15
C TRP A 215 13.11 13.83 -1.78
N ASN A 216 12.90 12.57 -1.37
CA ASN A 216 12.41 12.19 -0.04
C ASN A 216 11.13 12.91 0.42
N LEU A 217 10.18 13.14 -0.50
CA LEU A 217 8.94 13.90 -0.25
C LEU A 217 8.27 13.54 1.09
N TYR A 218 7.96 12.26 1.33
CA TYR A 218 7.19 11.84 2.50
C TYR A 218 7.86 12.13 3.85
N THR A 219 9.18 12.06 3.92
CA THR A 219 9.92 12.32 5.18
C THR A 219 10.17 13.80 5.42
N MET A 220 9.95 14.65 4.41
CA MET A 220 10.26 16.08 4.43
C MET A 220 9.00 16.95 4.32
N LEU A 221 7.81 16.38 4.56
CA LEU A 221 6.56 17.13 4.50
C LEU A 221 6.47 18.10 5.70
N PRO A 222 6.35 19.42 5.46
CA PRO A 222 6.19 20.41 6.51
C PRO A 222 4.78 20.30 7.11
N GLN A 223 4.67 19.70 8.30
CA GLN A 223 3.38 19.28 8.86
C GLN A 223 2.48 20.49 9.21
N GLU A 224 3.04 21.53 9.83
CA GLU A 224 2.28 22.73 10.23
C GLU A 224 1.75 23.48 9.00
N GLU A 225 2.61 23.71 8.00
CA GLU A 225 2.23 24.37 6.75
C GLU A 225 1.19 23.55 5.97
N THR A 226 1.26 22.22 6.05
CA THR A 226 0.25 21.34 5.45
C THR A 226 -1.11 21.50 6.14
N LEU A 227 -1.14 21.65 7.47
CA LEU A 227 -2.36 21.92 8.22
C LEU A 227 -2.94 23.31 7.87
N ASP A 228 -2.10 24.33 7.74
CA ASP A 228 -2.52 25.67 7.31
C ASP A 228 -3.15 25.67 5.91
N ILE A 229 -2.56 24.95 4.96
CA ILE A 229 -3.11 24.79 3.61
C ILE A 229 -4.45 24.06 3.68
N LEU A 230 -4.55 23.00 4.46
CA LEU A 230 -5.80 22.26 4.63
C LEU A 230 -6.90 23.14 5.22
N MET A 231 -6.59 23.97 6.23
CA MET A 231 -7.54 24.93 6.79
C MET A 231 -8.01 25.95 5.75
N LYS A 232 -7.12 26.46 4.89
CA LYS A 232 -7.50 27.33 3.77
C LYS A 232 -8.42 26.64 2.78
N PHE A 233 -8.21 25.36 2.49
CA PHE A 233 -9.09 24.58 1.61
C PHE A 233 -10.48 24.41 2.21
N LEU A 234 -10.55 24.14 3.52
CA LEU A 234 -11.82 23.95 4.25
C LEU A 234 -12.60 25.25 4.44
N HIS A 235 -11.95 26.39 4.68
CA HIS A 235 -12.64 27.68 4.81
C HIS A 235 -13.27 28.20 3.51
N ALA A 236 -12.73 27.77 2.37
CA ALA A 236 -13.21 28.19 1.06
C ALA A 236 -14.33 27.29 0.50
N HIS A 237 -14.81 26.32 1.28
CA HIS A 237 -15.84 25.34 0.94
C HIS A 237 -16.98 25.37 1.97
#